data_AF-S0KQ80-F1
#
_entry.id   AF-S0KQ80-F1
#
_cell.length_a   1.000
_cell.length_b   1.000
_cell.length_c   1.000
_cell.angle_alpha   90.00
_cell.angle_beta   90.00
_cell.angle_gamma   90.00
#
_symmetry.space_group_name_H-M   'P 1'
#
loop_
_entity.id
_entity.type
_entity.pdbx_description
1 polymer ?
#
loop_
_entity_poly.entity_id
_entity_poly.type
_entity_poly.pdbx_seq_one_letter_code
_entity_poly.pdbx_strand_id
1 'polypeptide(L)'
;MGEKTKTTTGLPKYQQVAIEIAERIVEGRYHIGEKIHARSTLATHFNVSPETARKAINVLVDLQIMDVKHGSGAFVSSKEKAHDFVEQYKGIQTIQMIREDMKESIQRSKEEAERQYQLLNDLVRQMKQVHDQLPFVPYEIFLTSEARNLEVSIKDLNFWHQTGGTIIAIQTDTETIISPGPYAKLSAGNRVFFVGSEVVYQRVSNFFYTNESR
;
A
#
# COMPACT_ATOMS: atom_id res chain seq x y z
N MET A 1 -1.19 -17.54 -31.55
CA MET A 1 -0.30 -16.47 -32.02
C MET A 1 0.63 -16.08 -30.86
N GLY A 2 1.85 -16.61 -30.85
CA GLY A 2 3.01 -16.15 -30.06
C GLY A 2 2.88 -16.03 -28.54
N GLU A 3 3.05 -17.13 -27.81
CA GLU A 3 3.55 -17.07 -26.42
C GLU A 3 4.95 -16.46 -26.46
N LYS A 4 5.07 -15.18 -26.11
CA LYS A 4 6.36 -14.53 -25.88
C LYS A 4 6.92 -15.13 -24.59
N THR A 5 7.96 -15.94 -24.72
CA THR A 5 8.87 -16.30 -23.64
C THR A 5 9.32 -15.01 -22.95
N LYS A 6 8.76 -14.73 -21.77
CA LYS A 6 9.22 -13.63 -20.91
C LYS A 6 10.68 -13.92 -20.59
N THR A 7 11.57 -13.13 -21.16
CA THR A 7 13.01 -13.16 -20.89
C THR A 7 13.20 -13.04 -19.38
N THR A 8 13.71 -14.08 -18.74
CA THR A 8 14.05 -14.08 -17.32
C THR A 8 15.16 -13.05 -17.07
N THR A 9 14.81 -11.83 -16.69
CA THR A 9 15.71 -10.67 -16.57
C THR A 9 16.56 -10.64 -15.30
N GLY A 10 16.58 -11.71 -14.49
CA GLY A 10 17.27 -11.74 -13.19
C GLY A 10 18.57 -12.54 -13.11
N LEU A 11 18.90 -13.39 -14.09
CA LEU A 11 19.99 -14.37 -13.94
C LEU A 11 21.13 -14.20 -14.96
N PRO A 12 22.38 -14.49 -14.57
CA PRO A 12 23.50 -14.58 -15.50
C PRO A 12 23.22 -15.55 -16.65
N LYS A 13 23.58 -15.16 -17.89
CA LYS A 13 23.35 -15.95 -19.10
C LYS A 13 23.84 -17.41 -19.00
N TYR A 14 24.95 -17.67 -18.31
CA TYR A 14 25.47 -19.05 -18.16
C TYR A 14 24.57 -19.94 -17.29
N GLN A 15 23.86 -19.39 -16.29
CA GLN A 15 22.92 -20.16 -15.47
C GLN A 15 21.68 -20.50 -16.29
N GLN A 16 21.16 -19.55 -17.09
CA GLN A 16 20.03 -19.78 -17.98
C GLN A 16 20.31 -20.94 -18.95
N VAL A 17 21.50 -20.96 -19.55
CA VAL A 17 21.95 -22.05 -20.43
C VAL A 17 22.05 -23.38 -19.67
N ALA A 18 22.56 -23.38 -18.43
CA ALA A 18 22.66 -24.61 -17.63
C ALA A 18 21.28 -25.20 -17.31
N ILE A 19 20.32 -24.35 -16.94
CA ILE A 19 18.94 -24.75 -16.63
C ILE A 19 18.26 -25.32 -17.87
N GLU A 20 18.38 -24.66 -19.02
CA GLU A 20 17.74 -25.15 -20.24
C GLU A 20 18.34 -26.48 -20.71
N ILE A 21 19.64 -26.73 -20.48
CA ILE A 21 20.24 -28.05 -20.70
C ILE A 21 19.69 -29.08 -19.70
N ALA A 22 19.55 -28.72 -18.42
CA ALA A 22 18.97 -29.59 -17.41
C ALA A 22 17.50 -29.94 -17.71
N GLU A 23 16.69 -28.98 -18.16
CA GLU A 23 15.31 -29.21 -18.62
C GLU A 23 15.27 -30.20 -19.77
N ARG A 24 16.15 -30.06 -20.77
CA ARG A 24 16.25 -31.02 -21.89
C ARG A 24 16.67 -32.43 -21.43
N ILE A 25 17.48 -32.56 -20.39
CA ILE A 25 17.81 -33.85 -19.76
C ILE A 25 16.57 -34.44 -19.07
N VAL A 26 15.80 -33.62 -18.34
CA VAL A 26 14.57 -34.03 -17.65
C VAL A 26 13.48 -34.46 -18.65
N GLU A 27 13.31 -33.71 -19.73
CA GLU A 27 12.41 -34.02 -20.85
C GLU A 27 12.80 -35.29 -21.63
N GLY A 28 14.02 -35.82 -21.40
CA GLY A 28 14.52 -37.01 -22.09
C GLY A 28 15.05 -36.73 -23.49
N ARG A 29 15.32 -35.46 -23.85
CA ARG A 29 16.00 -35.11 -25.10
C ARG A 29 17.48 -35.47 -25.07
N TYR A 30 18.08 -35.51 -23.88
CA TYR A 30 19.43 -36.02 -23.64
C TYR A 30 19.39 -37.19 -22.67
N HIS A 31 20.00 -38.31 -23.06
CA HIS A 31 20.01 -39.54 -22.28
C HIS A 31 21.26 -39.65 -21.40
N ILE A 32 21.17 -40.43 -20.33
CA ILE A 32 22.33 -40.74 -19.47
C ILE A 32 23.42 -41.40 -20.33
N GLY A 33 24.66 -40.92 -20.21
CA GLY A 33 25.80 -41.35 -21.00
C GLY A 33 25.90 -40.69 -22.39
N GLU A 34 24.94 -39.87 -22.79
CA GLU A 34 24.99 -39.15 -24.07
C GLU A 34 26.03 -38.03 -24.03
N LYS A 35 26.78 -37.88 -25.13
CA LYS A 35 27.83 -36.88 -25.28
C LYS A 35 27.26 -35.56 -25.79
N ILE A 36 27.47 -34.49 -25.02
CA ILE A 36 27.11 -33.12 -25.40
C ILE A 36 28.36 -32.35 -25.84
N HIS A 37 28.31 -31.80 -27.05
CA HIS A 37 29.41 -31.02 -27.63
C HIS A 37 29.41 -29.56 -27.14
N ALA A 38 30.21 -29.31 -26.09
CA ALA A 38 30.27 -28.04 -25.36
C ALA A 38 30.89 -26.83 -26.09
N ARG A 39 31.67 -27.01 -27.17
CA ARG A 39 32.59 -25.96 -27.65
C ARG A 39 32.07 -25.02 -28.73
N SER A 40 31.25 -25.47 -29.68
CA SER A 40 30.72 -24.59 -30.75
C SER A 40 29.22 -24.78 -30.94
N THR A 41 28.75 -26.02 -30.93
CA THR A 41 27.34 -26.37 -31.16
C THR A 41 26.43 -25.72 -30.11
N LEU A 42 26.77 -25.85 -28.82
CA LEU A 42 26.00 -25.21 -27.75
C LEU A 42 26.07 -23.67 -27.80
N ALA A 43 27.23 -23.08 -28.09
CA ALA A 43 27.36 -21.63 -28.17
C ALA A 43 26.45 -21.04 -29.28
N THR A 44 26.39 -21.71 -30.44
CA THR A 44 25.51 -21.32 -31.55
C THR A 44 24.04 -21.56 -31.23
N HIS A 45 23.69 -22.74 -30.69
CA HIS A 45 22.29 -23.07 -30.37
C HIS A 45 21.67 -22.14 -29.33
N PHE A 46 22.45 -21.73 -28.33
CA PHE A 46 21.99 -20.89 -27.23
C PHE A 46 22.33 -19.41 -27.43
N ASN A 47 22.93 -19.03 -28.57
CA ASN A 47 23.34 -17.68 -28.91
C ASN A 47 24.18 -16.99 -27.79
N VAL A 48 25.14 -17.72 -27.23
CA VAL A 48 26.03 -17.25 -26.16
C VAL A 48 27.50 -17.37 -26.55
N SER A 49 28.39 -16.65 -25.84
CA SER A 49 29.83 -16.82 -26.05
C SER A 49 30.28 -18.23 -25.66
N PRO A 50 31.34 -18.78 -26.31
CA PRO A 50 31.91 -20.08 -25.94
C PRO A 50 32.29 -20.19 -24.46
N GLU A 51 32.78 -19.09 -23.87
CA GLU A 51 33.09 -19.02 -22.43
C GLU A 51 31.83 -19.15 -21.54
N THR A 52 30.70 -18.58 -21.97
CA THR A 52 29.42 -18.70 -21.26
C THR A 52 28.89 -20.13 -21.33
N ALA A 53 28.96 -20.77 -22.50
CA ALA A 53 28.58 -22.17 -22.67
C ALA A 53 29.48 -23.10 -21.83
N ARG A 54 30.79 -22.85 -21.81
CA ARG A 54 31.74 -23.59 -20.95
C ARG A 54 31.40 -23.44 -19.47
N LYS A 55 31.09 -22.22 -19.03
CA LYS A 55 30.71 -21.94 -17.64
C LYS A 55 29.39 -22.62 -17.26
N ALA A 56 28.41 -22.67 -18.18
CA ALA A 56 27.16 -23.40 -17.99
C ALA A 56 27.39 -24.90 -17.79
N ILE A 57 28.23 -25.51 -18.63
CA ILE A 57 28.60 -26.93 -18.51
C ILE A 57 29.33 -27.19 -17.19
N ASN A 58 30.25 -26.31 -16.78
CA ASN A 58 30.93 -26.46 -15.49
C ASN A 58 29.94 -26.45 -14.30
N VAL A 59 28.92 -25.59 -14.32
CA VAL A 59 27.87 -25.60 -13.27
C VAL A 59 27.16 -26.95 -13.21
N LEU A 60 26.81 -27.53 -14.37
CA LEU A 60 26.18 -28.85 -14.43
C LEU A 60 27.11 -29.98 -13.96
N VAL A 61 28.42 -29.81 -14.13
CA VAL A 61 29.43 -30.75 -13.66
C VAL A 61 29.63 -30.66 -12.15
N ASP A 62 29.69 -29.45 -11.61
CA ASP A 62 29.78 -29.20 -10.18
C ASP A 62 28.56 -29.78 -9.43
N LEU A 63 27.38 -29.74 -10.07
CA LEU A 63 26.15 -30.34 -9.58
C LEU A 63 26.03 -31.85 -9.86
N GLN A 64 27.05 -32.48 -10.45
CA GLN A 64 27.07 -33.90 -10.80
C GLN A 64 25.91 -34.34 -11.72
N ILE A 65 25.37 -33.40 -12.48
CA ILE A 65 24.38 -33.66 -13.53
C ILE A 65 25.10 -34.15 -14.79
N MET A 66 26.32 -33.66 -15.02
CA MET A 66 27.19 -34.04 -16.13
C MET A 66 28.61 -34.37 -15.66
N ASP A 67 29.32 -35.17 -16.44
CA ASP A 67 30.73 -35.49 -16.23
C ASP A 67 31.57 -35.10 -17.44
N VAL A 68 32.76 -34.53 -17.21
CA VAL A 68 33.70 -34.20 -18.28
C VAL A 68 34.79 -35.26 -18.36
N LYS A 69 34.90 -35.95 -19.50
CA LYS A 69 36.03 -36.84 -19.77
C LYS A 69 37.08 -36.08 -20.57
N HIS A 70 38.31 -36.06 -20.07
CA HIS A 70 39.43 -35.33 -20.66
C HIS A 70 39.59 -35.70 -22.15
N GLY A 71 39.57 -34.69 -23.03
CA GLY A 71 39.65 -34.87 -24.49
C GLY A 71 38.40 -35.43 -25.20
N SER A 72 37.41 -35.96 -24.46
CA SER A 72 36.29 -36.71 -25.04
C SER A 72 34.94 -36.00 -25.02
N GLY A 73 34.78 -34.90 -24.27
CA GLY A 73 33.54 -34.12 -24.19
C GLY A 73 32.85 -34.22 -22.83
N ALA A 74 31.64 -33.66 -22.73
CA ALA A 74 30.84 -33.70 -21.52
C ALA A 74 29.68 -34.69 -21.71
N PHE A 75 29.38 -35.50 -20.68
CA PHE A 75 28.44 -36.60 -20.73
C PHE A 75 27.37 -36.42 -19.67
N VAL A 76 26.13 -36.79 -19.94
CA VAL A 76 25.06 -36.75 -18.93
C VAL A 76 25.28 -37.86 -17.90
N SER A 77 25.30 -37.51 -16.62
CA SER A 77 25.59 -38.43 -15.51
C SER A 77 24.32 -38.82 -14.74
N SER A 78 23.45 -37.84 -14.44
CA SER A 78 22.22 -38.10 -13.68
C SER A 78 21.04 -37.25 -14.15
N LYS A 79 19.91 -37.93 -14.40
CA LYS A 79 18.62 -37.28 -14.70
C LYS A 79 17.91 -36.76 -13.44
N GLU A 80 18.05 -37.47 -12.32
CA GLU A 80 17.42 -37.12 -11.05
C GLU A 80 17.96 -35.78 -10.52
N LYS A 81 19.29 -35.60 -10.53
CA LYS A 81 19.91 -34.33 -10.13
C LYS A 81 19.53 -33.17 -11.07
N ALA A 82 19.31 -33.46 -12.35
CA ALA A 82 18.82 -32.45 -13.30
C ALA A 82 17.39 -32.00 -12.92
N HIS A 83 16.53 -32.94 -12.52
CA HIS A 83 15.18 -32.64 -12.06
C HIS A 83 15.19 -31.76 -10.80
N ASP A 84 15.96 -32.13 -9.79
CA ASP A 84 16.06 -31.37 -8.55
C ASP A 84 16.57 -29.94 -8.77
N PHE A 85 17.56 -29.79 -9.65
CA PHE A 85 18.08 -28.49 -10.05
C PHE A 85 17.03 -27.61 -10.73
N VAL A 86 16.23 -28.17 -11.64
CA VAL A 86 15.15 -27.46 -12.32
C VAL A 86 14.03 -27.06 -11.35
N GLU A 87 13.64 -27.94 -10.43
CA GLU A 87 12.59 -27.64 -9.44
C GLU A 87 13.03 -26.57 -8.44
N GLN A 88 14.25 -26.67 -7.91
CA GLN A 88 14.81 -25.64 -7.03
C GLN A 88 14.84 -24.27 -7.74
N TYR A 89 15.17 -24.27 -9.03
CA TYR A 89 15.20 -23.07 -9.83
C TYR A 89 13.83 -22.41 -9.99
N LYS A 90 12.79 -23.18 -10.37
CA LYS A 90 11.42 -22.68 -10.50
C LYS A 90 10.92 -22.06 -9.19
N GLY A 91 11.26 -22.67 -8.05
CA GLY A 91 10.94 -22.13 -6.72
C GLY A 91 11.54 -20.74 -6.49
N ILE A 92 12.83 -20.56 -6.77
CA ILE A 92 13.52 -19.28 -6.60
C ILE A 92 12.95 -18.21 -7.55
N GLN A 93 12.67 -18.55 -8.82
CA GLN A 93 12.06 -17.61 -9.77
C GLN A 93 10.68 -17.14 -9.31
N THR A 94 9.85 -18.07 -8.81
CA THR A 94 8.49 -17.76 -8.34
C THR A 94 8.54 -16.75 -7.20
N ILE A 95 9.45 -16.93 -6.24
CA ILE A 95 9.62 -16.00 -5.12
C ILE A 95 10.07 -14.60 -5.60
N GLN A 96 11.01 -14.53 -6.55
CA GLN A 96 11.47 -13.25 -7.11
C GLN A 96 10.35 -12.52 -7.85
N MET A 97 9.54 -13.24 -8.64
CA MET A 97 8.38 -12.65 -9.33
C MET A 97 7.36 -12.10 -8.33
N ILE A 98 7.00 -12.89 -7.31
CA ILE A 98 6.08 -12.45 -6.25
C ILE A 98 6.63 -11.19 -5.54
N ARG A 99 7.94 -11.15 -5.27
CA ARG A 99 8.58 -10.00 -4.62
C ARG A 99 8.48 -8.72 -5.47
N GLU A 100 8.74 -8.80 -6.76
CA GLU A 100 8.64 -7.63 -7.64
C GLU A 100 7.18 -7.21 -7.84
N ASP A 101 6.25 -8.15 -8.05
CA ASP A 101 4.82 -7.85 -8.13
C ASP A 101 4.31 -7.18 -6.84
N MET A 102 4.75 -7.67 -5.68
CA MET A 102 4.43 -7.08 -4.37
C MET A 102 4.99 -5.66 -4.24
N LYS A 103 6.24 -5.43 -4.68
CA LYS A 103 6.88 -4.11 -4.65
C LYS A 103 6.14 -3.10 -5.53
N GLU A 104 5.74 -3.50 -6.74
CA GLU A 104 4.91 -2.69 -7.63
C GLU A 104 3.52 -2.41 -7.04
N SER A 105 2.92 -3.40 -6.38
CA SER A 105 1.62 -3.22 -5.71
C SER A 105 1.70 -2.24 -4.54
N ILE A 106 2.75 -2.31 -3.72
CA ILE A 106 2.98 -1.37 -2.61
C ILE A 106 3.17 0.05 -3.15
N GLN A 107 3.93 0.21 -4.22
CA GLN A 107 4.17 1.51 -4.84
C GLN A 107 2.87 2.14 -5.33
N ARG A 108 2.02 1.38 -6.03
CA ARG A 108 0.69 1.84 -6.46
C ARG A 108 -0.20 2.23 -5.29
N SER A 109 -0.23 1.42 -4.23
CA SER A 109 -1.03 1.74 -3.04
C SER A 109 -0.58 3.03 -2.37
N LYS A 110 0.73 3.33 -2.36
CA LYS A 110 1.27 4.57 -1.81
C LYS A 110 0.86 5.79 -2.63
N GLU A 111 0.91 5.68 -3.96
CA GLU A 111 0.48 6.75 -4.87
C GLU A 111 -1.03 7.03 -4.71
N GLU A 112 -1.84 5.99 -4.55
CA GLU A 112 -3.28 6.15 -4.30
C GLU A 112 -3.56 6.82 -2.94
N ALA A 113 -2.84 6.44 -1.89
CA ALA A 113 -2.98 7.07 -0.58
C ALA A 113 -2.61 8.57 -0.62
N GLU A 114 -1.54 8.93 -1.32
CA GLU A 114 -1.16 10.34 -1.51
C GLU A 114 -2.25 11.10 -2.27
N ARG A 115 -2.79 10.51 -3.34
CA ARG A 115 -3.92 11.09 -4.10
C ARG A 115 -5.14 11.31 -3.21
N GLN A 116 -5.49 10.37 -2.35
CA GLN A 116 -6.60 10.50 -1.41
C GLN A 116 -6.37 11.66 -0.43
N TYR A 117 -5.15 11.80 0.10
CA TYR A 117 -4.79 12.92 0.98
C TYR A 117 -4.93 14.27 0.27
N GLN A 118 -4.51 14.37 -0.99
CA GLN A 118 -4.67 15.60 -1.78
C GLN A 118 -6.15 15.95 -1.99
N LEU A 119 -7.00 14.97 -2.33
CA LEU A 119 -8.44 15.18 -2.47
C LEU A 119 -9.09 15.66 -1.16
N LEU A 120 -8.67 15.11 -0.01
CA LEU A 120 -9.14 15.55 1.30
C LEU A 120 -8.76 17.01 1.56
N ASN A 121 -7.51 17.39 1.30
CA ASN A 121 -7.05 18.78 1.47
C ASN A 121 -7.80 19.75 0.56
N ASP A 122 -8.08 19.34 -0.67
CA ASP A 122 -8.85 20.13 -1.61
C ASP A 122 -10.29 20.33 -1.13
N LEU A 123 -10.92 19.26 -0.61
CA LEU A 123 -12.26 19.33 -0.02
C LEU A 123 -12.27 20.28 1.19
N VAL A 124 -11.32 20.13 2.13
CA VAL A 124 -11.21 21.01 3.30
C VAL A 124 -11.03 22.46 2.88
N ARG A 125 -10.19 22.73 1.87
CA ARG A 125 -9.99 24.08 1.32
C ARG A 125 -11.27 24.64 0.70
N GLN A 126 -12.02 23.83 -0.05
CA GLN A 126 -13.31 24.25 -0.62
C GLN A 126 -14.35 24.54 0.48
N MET A 127 -14.44 23.70 1.51
CA MET A 127 -15.32 23.93 2.65
C MET A 127 -14.99 25.24 3.38
N LYS A 128 -13.71 25.56 3.57
CA LYS A 128 -13.28 26.84 4.13
C LYS A 128 -13.73 28.02 3.26
N GLN A 129 -13.53 27.95 1.95
CA GLN A 129 -13.98 29.00 1.02
C GLN A 129 -15.51 29.20 1.04
N VAL A 130 -16.28 28.12 1.12
CA VAL A 130 -17.74 28.19 1.23
C VAL A 130 -18.16 28.80 2.58
N HIS A 131 -17.49 28.44 3.68
CA HIS A 131 -17.74 29.04 4.99
C HIS A 131 -17.40 30.54 5.02
N ASP A 132 -16.31 30.95 4.37
CA ASP A 132 -15.93 32.36 4.25
C ASP A 132 -16.93 33.16 3.41
N GLN A 133 -17.54 32.56 2.38
CA GLN A 133 -18.56 33.20 1.54
C GLN A 133 -19.97 33.15 2.14
N LEU A 134 -20.24 32.25 3.09
CA LEU A 134 -21.50 32.12 3.82
C LEU A 134 -21.26 32.39 5.32
N PRO A 135 -21.07 33.66 5.74
CA PRO A 135 -20.73 34.03 7.12
C PRO A 135 -21.83 33.72 8.16
N PHE A 136 -22.91 33.05 7.75
CA PHE A 136 -24.08 32.73 8.58
C PHE A 136 -24.27 31.24 8.83
N VAL A 137 -23.34 30.36 8.42
CA VAL A 137 -23.45 28.94 8.76
C VAL A 137 -23.16 28.76 10.26
N PRO A 138 -24.17 28.41 11.09
CA PRO A 138 -23.96 28.25 12.51
C PRO A 138 -23.18 26.99 12.82
N TYR A 139 -22.30 27.08 13.80
CA TYR A 139 -21.75 25.92 14.47
C TYR A 139 -22.79 25.30 15.38
N GLU A 140 -22.67 23.99 15.58
CA GLU A 140 -23.56 23.20 16.41
C GLU A 140 -22.76 22.55 17.54
N ILE A 141 -23.32 22.52 18.75
CA ILE A 141 -22.81 21.69 19.85
C ILE A 141 -23.95 20.96 20.54
N PHE A 142 -23.77 19.66 20.77
CA PHE A 142 -24.69 18.84 21.55
C PHE A 142 -24.26 18.85 23.02
N LEU A 143 -25.19 19.14 23.92
CA LEU A 143 -24.96 19.18 25.36
C LEU A 143 -25.36 17.85 25.99
N THR A 144 -24.38 17.05 26.41
CA THR A 144 -24.59 15.82 27.17
C THR A 144 -24.74 16.15 28.66
N SER A 145 -25.10 15.16 29.46
CA SER A 145 -25.15 15.29 30.93
C SER A 145 -23.79 15.61 31.58
N GLU A 146 -22.68 15.46 30.83
CA GLU A 146 -21.32 15.78 31.28
C GLU A 146 -20.94 17.25 31.03
N ALA A 147 -21.75 17.97 30.25
CA ALA A 147 -21.51 19.38 29.98
C ALA A 147 -21.60 20.21 31.27
N ARG A 148 -20.72 21.20 31.38
CA ARG A 148 -20.76 22.20 32.45
C ARG A 148 -21.80 23.28 32.13
N ASN A 149 -22.15 24.08 33.14
CA ASN A 149 -23.02 25.25 32.99
C ASN A 149 -24.44 24.93 32.47
N LEU A 150 -24.92 23.72 32.74
CA LEU A 150 -26.30 23.30 32.45
C LEU A 150 -27.29 23.92 33.44
N GLU A 151 -28.55 24.02 33.02
CA GLU A 151 -29.69 24.56 33.77
C GLU A 151 -29.57 26.06 34.15
N VAL A 152 -28.59 26.75 33.57
CA VAL A 152 -28.36 28.19 33.72
C VAL A 152 -28.98 28.94 32.53
N SER A 153 -29.52 30.13 32.78
CA SER A 153 -30.10 30.97 31.71
C SER A 153 -29.01 31.57 30.82
N ILE A 154 -29.31 31.83 29.54
CA ILE A 154 -28.36 32.47 28.60
C ILE A 154 -27.80 33.78 29.17
N LYS A 155 -28.63 34.56 29.87
CA LYS A 155 -28.22 35.81 30.53
C LYS A 155 -27.13 35.55 31.57
N ASP A 156 -27.35 34.59 32.47
CA ASP A 156 -26.44 34.34 33.58
C ASP A 156 -25.16 33.64 33.12
N LEU A 157 -25.24 32.87 32.03
CA LEU A 157 -24.09 32.29 31.35
C LEU A 157 -23.11 33.34 30.83
N ASN A 158 -23.58 34.56 30.53
CA ASN A 158 -22.79 35.58 29.84
C ASN A 158 -22.10 35.02 28.58
N PHE A 159 -22.80 34.15 27.85
CA PHE A 159 -22.23 33.26 26.84
C PHE A 159 -21.34 34.00 25.82
N TRP A 160 -21.82 35.11 25.27
CA TRP A 160 -21.09 35.91 24.30
C TRP A 160 -19.80 36.51 24.89
N HIS A 161 -19.82 36.99 26.14
CA HIS A 161 -18.64 37.54 26.79
C HIS A 161 -17.57 36.47 27.06
N GLN A 162 -17.98 35.23 27.37
CA GLN A 162 -17.06 34.15 27.68
C GLN A 162 -16.49 33.48 26.42
N THR A 163 -17.28 33.39 25.35
CA THR A 163 -16.93 32.58 24.17
C THR A 163 -16.69 33.42 22.91
N GLY A 164 -17.29 34.61 22.82
CA GLY A 164 -17.37 35.43 21.61
C GLY A 164 -18.44 34.99 20.61
N GLY A 165 -19.24 33.96 20.94
CA GLY A 165 -20.28 33.41 20.07
C GLY A 165 -21.66 33.97 20.34
N THR A 166 -22.48 34.05 19.28
CA THR A 166 -23.90 34.45 19.40
C THR A 166 -24.78 33.23 19.21
N ILE A 167 -25.57 32.86 20.23
CA ILE A 167 -26.55 31.77 20.12
C ILE A 167 -27.69 32.23 19.22
N ILE A 168 -28.01 31.44 18.19
CA ILE A 168 -29.09 31.72 17.26
C ILE A 168 -30.27 30.76 17.43
N ALA A 169 -30.05 29.55 17.95
CA ALA A 169 -31.13 28.61 18.21
C ALA A 169 -30.74 27.57 19.26
N ILE A 170 -31.74 27.04 19.96
CA ILE A 170 -31.63 25.87 20.84
C ILE A 170 -32.66 24.86 20.35
N GLN A 171 -32.20 23.67 20.03
CA GLN A 171 -33.07 22.54 19.67
C GLN A 171 -33.12 21.56 20.84
N THR A 172 -34.34 21.24 21.24
CA THR A 172 -34.67 20.16 22.17
C THR A 172 -35.14 18.93 21.37
N ASP A 173 -35.40 17.82 22.04
CA ASP A 173 -35.97 16.63 21.37
C ASP A 173 -37.34 16.89 20.72
N THR A 174 -38.06 17.92 21.19
CA THR A 174 -39.45 18.20 20.83
C THR A 174 -39.63 19.44 19.97
N GLU A 175 -38.76 20.44 20.09
CA GLU A 175 -38.91 21.72 19.41
C GLU A 175 -37.58 22.46 19.22
N THR A 176 -37.55 23.35 18.21
CA THR A 176 -36.43 24.27 17.96
C THR A 176 -36.84 25.69 18.30
N ILE A 177 -36.19 26.27 19.30
CA ILE A 177 -36.34 27.66 19.71
C ILE A 177 -35.34 28.50 18.92
N ILE A 178 -35.83 29.31 17.98
CA ILE A 178 -35.01 30.27 17.21
C ILE A 178 -34.94 31.60 17.97
N SER A 179 -33.77 32.22 17.99
CA SER A 179 -33.47 33.46 18.71
C SER A 179 -33.90 33.39 20.19
N PRO A 180 -33.27 32.48 20.97
CA PRO A 180 -33.67 32.26 22.35
C PRO A 180 -33.48 33.53 23.19
N GLY A 181 -34.50 33.87 23.97
CA GLY A 181 -34.46 35.01 24.87
C GLY A 181 -33.45 34.83 26.03
N PRO A 182 -33.16 35.89 26.79
CA PRO A 182 -32.15 35.87 27.86
C PRO A 182 -32.44 34.85 28.97
N TYR A 183 -33.70 34.43 29.12
CA TYR A 183 -34.14 33.48 30.15
C TYR A 183 -34.17 32.02 29.68
N ALA A 184 -33.93 31.76 28.40
CA ALA A 184 -33.83 30.39 27.90
C ALA A 184 -32.67 29.68 28.61
N LYS A 185 -32.87 28.41 28.95
CA LYS A 185 -31.88 27.59 29.65
C LYS A 185 -31.29 26.56 28.71
N LEU A 186 -30.04 26.21 28.98
CA LEU A 186 -29.34 25.14 28.29
C LEU A 186 -29.37 23.89 29.16
N SER A 187 -30.02 22.84 28.68
CA SER A 187 -30.20 21.59 29.40
C SER A 187 -29.47 20.44 28.69
N ALA A 188 -29.20 19.35 29.43
CA ALA A 188 -28.71 18.13 28.82
C ALA A 188 -29.70 17.62 27.76
N GLY A 189 -29.19 17.12 26.63
CA GLY A 189 -29.96 16.76 25.44
C GLY A 189 -30.22 17.93 24.48
N ASN A 190 -29.90 19.17 24.84
CA ASN A 190 -30.06 20.30 23.93
C ASN A 190 -28.96 20.32 22.87
N ARG A 191 -29.32 20.75 21.67
CA ARG A 191 -28.43 21.07 20.57
C ARG A 191 -28.43 22.59 20.36
N VAL A 192 -27.29 23.23 20.60
CA VAL A 192 -27.16 24.69 20.57
C VAL A 192 -26.49 25.12 19.28
N PHE A 193 -27.14 26.02 18.55
CA PHE A 193 -26.64 26.61 17.31
C PHE A 193 -26.13 28.02 17.59
N PHE A 194 -24.90 28.32 17.18
CA PHE A 194 -24.28 29.62 17.40
C PHE A 194 -23.40 30.05 16.22
N VAL A 195 -23.24 31.36 16.05
CA VAL A 195 -22.39 31.94 14.99
C VAL A 195 -21.14 32.57 15.62
N GLY A 196 -19.99 32.38 14.96
CA GLY A 196 -18.68 32.87 15.37
C GLY A 196 -17.59 32.38 14.42
N SER A 197 -16.32 32.64 14.72
CA SER A 197 -15.18 32.07 13.98
C SER A 197 -14.81 30.66 14.48
N GLU A 198 -13.91 29.97 13.79
CA GLU A 198 -13.36 28.68 14.24
C GLU A 198 -12.77 28.77 15.67
N VAL A 199 -12.18 29.91 16.04
CA VAL A 199 -11.68 30.17 17.41
C VAL A 199 -12.81 30.25 18.42
N VAL A 200 -13.95 30.81 18.05
CA VAL A 200 -15.16 30.85 18.90
C VAL A 200 -15.68 29.44 19.12
N TYR A 201 -15.71 28.58 18.09
CA TYR A 201 -16.11 27.18 18.25
C TYR A 201 -15.27 26.47 19.33
N GLN A 202 -13.94 26.62 19.29
CA GLN A 202 -13.05 26.05 20.31
C GLN A 202 -13.34 26.59 21.71
N ARG A 203 -13.61 27.90 21.84
CA ARG A 203 -13.98 28.51 23.14
C ARG A 203 -15.32 27.99 23.65
N VAL A 204 -16.31 27.82 22.79
CA VAL A 204 -17.62 27.25 23.15
C VAL A 204 -17.47 25.77 23.55
N SER A 205 -16.68 24.99 22.82
CA SER A 205 -16.37 23.61 23.19
C SER A 205 -15.74 23.55 24.59
N ASN A 206 -14.71 24.35 24.85
CA ASN A 206 -14.04 24.41 26.16
C ASN A 206 -14.94 24.93 27.29
N PHE A 207 -15.90 25.79 26.95
CA PHE A 207 -16.88 26.34 27.89
C PHE A 207 -17.84 25.27 28.43
N PHE A 208 -18.22 24.28 27.61
CA PHE A 208 -19.08 23.17 28.02
C PHE A 208 -18.30 21.91 28.42
N TYR A 209 -17.24 21.58 27.68
CA TYR A 209 -16.41 20.40 27.88
C TYR A 209 -14.96 20.83 28.04
N THR A 210 -14.43 20.73 29.25
CA THR A 210 -13.01 21.04 29.46
C THR A 210 -12.20 19.95 28.80
N ASN A 211 -11.41 20.29 27.78
CA ASN A 211 -10.36 19.40 27.29
C ASN A 211 -9.35 19.20 28.43
N GLU A 212 -9.56 18.18 29.26
CA GLU A 212 -8.48 17.63 30.06
C GLU A 212 -7.50 16.98 29.09
N SER A 213 -6.50 17.75 28.68
CA SER A 213 -5.30 17.22 28.04
C SER A 213 -4.73 16.11 28.94
N ARG A 214 -4.81 14.86 28.47
CA ARG A 214 -3.91 13.77 28.86
C ARG A 214 -3.12 13.35 27.64
#